data_AF-A0A8B8NBG8-F1
#
_entry.id   AF-A0A8B8NBG8-F1
#
_cell.length_a   1.000
_cell.length_b   1.000
_cell.length_c   1.000
_cell.angle_alpha   90.00
_cell.angle_beta   90.00
_cell.angle_gamma   90.00
#
_symmetry.space_group_name_H-M   'P 1'
#
loop_
_entity.id
_entity.type
_entity.pdbx_description
1 polymer ?
#
loop_
_entity_poly.entity_id
_entity_poly.type
_entity_poly.pdbx_seq_one_letter_code
_entity_poly.pdbx_strand_id
1 'polypeptide(L)'
;MDFYTQLFLYLSILYISLYLLFLVFRKKSSVPNLPPGKKGWPIIGKSLAFVGAAKNGCPEKFINDRTAKYSPDVFRTSLLGEDMAVFCGAAGNKFLFSGQNKYI
;
A
#
# COMPACT_ATOMS: atom_id res chain seq x y z
N MET A 1 5.58 1.95 -45.96
CA MET A 1 4.83 1.13 -44.97
C MET A 1 5.57 1.04 -43.63
N ASP A 2 6.79 1.59 -43.57
CA ASP A 2 7.79 1.28 -42.54
C ASP A 2 7.64 2.12 -41.27
N PHE A 3 7.11 3.35 -41.40
CA PHE A 3 6.83 4.20 -40.24
C PHE A 3 5.70 3.63 -39.36
N TYR A 4 4.62 3.15 -39.99
CA TYR A 4 3.48 2.59 -39.28
C TYR A 4 3.81 1.28 -38.58
N THR A 5 4.59 0.40 -39.23
CA THR A 5 5.05 -0.86 -38.63
C THR A 5 6.00 -0.59 -37.46
N GLN A 6 6.89 0.40 -37.59
CA GLN A 6 7.80 0.80 -36.51
C GLN A 6 7.07 1.41 -35.31
N LEU A 7 6.05 2.24 -35.55
CA LEU A 7 5.19 2.77 -34.49
C LEU A 7 4.42 1.66 -33.75
N PHE A 8 3.84 0.72 -34.51
CA PHE A 8 3.11 -0.41 -33.93
C PHE A 8 4.02 -1.30 -33.08
N LEU A 9 5.25 -1.55 -33.53
CA LEU A 9 6.26 -2.26 -32.75
C LEU A 9 6.56 -1.53 -31.44
N TYR A 10 6.80 -0.22 -31.48
CA TYR A 10 7.08 0.56 -30.27
C TYR A 10 5.93 0.52 -29.25
N LEU A 11 4.68 0.64 -29.72
CA LEU A 11 3.49 0.55 -28.88
C LEU A 11 3.32 -0.86 -28.27
N SER A 12 3.60 -1.91 -29.04
CA SER A 12 3.52 -3.28 -28.54
C SER A 12 4.57 -3.57 -27.46
N ILE A 13 5.81 -3.07 -27.64
CA ILE A 13 6.88 -3.19 -26.65
C ILE A 13 6.52 -2.42 -25.38
N LEU A 14 6.01 -1.19 -25.52
CA LEU A 14 5.54 -0.41 -24.38
C LEU A 14 4.44 -1.17 -23.61
N TYR A 15 3.44 -1.69 -24.31
CA TYR A 15 2.33 -2.43 -23.70
C TYR A 15 2.80 -3.68 -22.96
N ILE A 16 3.68 -4.48 -23.58
CA ILE A 16 4.25 -5.69 -22.96
C ILE A 16 5.09 -5.31 -21.74
N SER A 17 5.90 -4.25 -21.82
CA SER A 17 6.71 -3.80 -20.68
C SER A 17 5.84 -3.40 -19.48
N LEU A 18 4.76 -2.65 -19.72
CA LEU A 18 3.79 -2.25 -18.69
C LEU A 18 3.05 -3.45 -18.11
N TYR A 19 2.68 -4.42 -18.95
CA TYR A 19 2.02 -5.64 -18.52
C TYR A 19 2.92 -6.53 -17.66
N LEU A 20 4.19 -6.71 -18.05
CA LEU A 20 5.18 -7.45 -17.26
C LEU A 20 5.46 -6.76 -15.93
N LEU A 21 5.63 -5.44 -15.94
CA LEU A 21 5.79 -4.62 -14.75
C LEU A 21 4.59 -4.79 -13.82
N PHE A 22 3.36 -4.74 -14.36
CA PHE A 22 2.14 -5.03 -13.61
C PHE A 22 2.10 -6.44 -13.00
N LEU A 23 2.55 -7.47 -13.74
CA LEU A 23 2.62 -8.84 -13.24
C LEU A 23 3.67 -9.02 -12.12
N VAL A 24 4.84 -8.40 -12.27
CA VAL A 24 5.88 -8.38 -11.23
C VAL A 24 5.36 -7.69 -9.97
N PHE A 25 4.67 -6.55 -10.12
CA PHE A 25 4.03 -5.87 -9.00
C PHE A 25 2.86 -6.65 -8.38
N ARG A 26 2.23 -7.56 -9.13
CA ARG A 26 1.19 -8.46 -8.62
C ARG A 26 1.73 -9.68 -7.89
N LYS A 27 2.96 -10.11 -8.15
CA LYS A 27 3.62 -11.17 -7.37
C LYS A 27 3.93 -10.66 -5.97
N LYS A 28 2.92 -10.74 -5.12
CA LYS A 28 2.99 -10.30 -3.73
C LYS A 28 3.29 -11.50 -2.86
N SER A 29 4.42 -11.39 -2.16
CA SER A 29 4.84 -12.33 -1.13
C SER A 29 3.72 -12.60 -0.13
N SER A 30 3.23 -13.84 -0.14
CA SER A 30 2.39 -14.40 0.91
C SER A 30 3.30 -14.75 2.08
N VAL A 31 3.64 -13.76 2.91
CA VAL A 31 4.31 -14.04 4.18
C VAL A 31 3.23 -14.51 5.16
N PRO A 32 3.34 -15.70 5.76
CA PRO A 32 2.25 -16.33 6.49
C PRO A 32 1.86 -15.65 7.81
N ASN A 33 2.69 -14.75 8.36
CA ASN A 33 2.54 -14.18 9.70
C ASN A 33 2.38 -12.66 9.72
N LEU A 34 1.54 -12.11 8.85
CA LEU A 34 1.30 -10.66 8.80
C LEU A 34 -0.01 -10.29 9.50
N PRO A 35 -0.05 -9.13 10.19
CA PRO A 35 -1.27 -8.64 10.78
C PRO A 35 -2.36 -8.47 9.70
N PRO A 36 -3.63 -8.66 10.07
CA PRO A 36 -4.75 -8.64 9.13
C PRO A 36 -4.76 -7.33 8.33
N GLY A 37 -4.72 -7.44 7.00
CA GLY A 37 -4.72 -6.27 6.13
C GLY A 37 -4.41 -6.60 4.67
N LYS A 38 -5.16 -5.97 3.75
CA LYS A 38 -4.89 -6.06 2.31
C LYS A 38 -4.07 -4.85 1.87
N LYS A 39 -2.82 -5.05 1.41
CA LYS A 39 -2.18 -4.04 0.53
C LYS A 39 -3.07 -3.94 -0.70
N GLY A 40 -3.64 -2.76 -0.94
CA GLY A 40 -4.46 -2.49 -2.11
C GLY A 40 -3.62 -2.49 -3.38
N TRP A 41 -4.10 -1.80 -4.42
CA TRP A 41 -3.35 -1.66 -5.67
C TRP A 41 -1.96 -1.04 -5.44
N PRO A 42 -0.88 -1.64 -5.98
CA PRO A 42 0.51 -1.31 -5.64
C PRO A 42 0.98 0.10 -6.06
N ILE A 43 0.26 0.76 -6.97
CA ILE A 43 0.68 2.09 -7.48
C ILE A 43 -0.19 3.22 -6.89
N ILE A 44 -1.50 3.03 -6.76
CA ILE A 44 -2.47 4.10 -6.45
C ILE A 44 -3.48 3.70 -5.37
N GLY A 45 -3.60 2.41 -5.06
CA GLY A 45 -4.85 1.81 -4.59
C GLY A 45 -5.39 2.30 -3.27
N LYS A 46 -4.53 2.81 -2.38
CA LYS A 46 -4.97 3.37 -1.08
C LYS A 46 -4.23 4.65 -0.66
N SER A 47 -3.09 4.98 -1.28
CA SER A 47 -2.44 6.29 -1.12
C SER A 47 -3.34 7.43 -1.59
N LEU A 48 -4.10 7.25 -2.68
CA LEU A 48 -4.99 8.30 -3.19
C LEU A 48 -6.18 8.56 -2.26
N ALA A 49 -6.70 7.52 -1.59
CA ALA A 49 -7.74 7.67 -0.58
C ALA A 49 -7.22 8.39 0.68
N PHE A 50 -5.98 8.13 1.08
CA PHE A 50 -5.34 8.86 2.17
C PHE A 50 -5.09 10.33 1.80
N VAL A 51 -4.55 10.60 0.60
CA VAL A 51 -4.32 11.97 0.11
C VAL A 51 -5.65 12.73 -0.05
N GLY A 52 -6.71 12.07 -0.53
CA GLY A 52 -8.04 12.66 -0.60
C GLY A 52 -8.61 13.00 0.79
N ALA A 53 -8.48 12.10 1.75
CA ALA A 53 -8.91 12.34 3.13
C ALA A 53 -8.09 13.44 3.82
N ALA A 54 -6.77 13.48 3.58
CA ALA A 54 -5.87 14.51 4.06
C ALA A 54 -6.18 15.89 3.44
N LYS A 55 -6.46 15.93 2.13
CA LYS A 55 -6.88 17.17 1.43
C LYS A 55 -8.22 17.70 1.93
N ASN A 56 -9.11 16.80 2.36
CA ASN A 56 -10.38 17.15 2.99
C ASN A 56 -10.25 17.53 4.47
N GLY A 57 -9.03 17.61 5.02
CA GLY A 57 -8.77 17.99 6.42
C GLY A 57 -9.09 16.91 7.45
N CYS A 58 -9.46 15.69 7.02
CA CYS A 58 -9.87 14.60 7.92
C CYS A 58 -9.05 13.32 7.65
N PRO A 59 -7.73 13.32 7.90
CA PRO A 59 -6.91 12.11 7.76
C PRO A 59 -7.34 10.98 8.71
N GLU A 60 -7.99 11.32 9.84
CA GLU A 60 -8.52 10.34 10.80
C GLU A 60 -9.58 9.43 10.21
N LYS A 61 -10.40 9.90 9.25
CA LYS A 61 -11.39 9.04 8.57
C LYS A 61 -10.74 7.84 7.89
N PHE A 62 -9.55 8.03 7.31
CA PHE A 62 -8.82 6.93 6.68
C PHE A 62 -8.36 5.88 7.68
N ILE A 63 -7.94 6.31 8.88
CA ILE A 63 -7.55 5.39 9.95
C ILE A 63 -8.80 4.70 10.50
N ASN A 64 -9.85 5.43 10.85
CA ASN A 64 -11.08 4.88 11.40
C ASN A 64 -11.76 3.86 10.48
N ASP A 65 -11.85 4.13 9.18
CA ASP A 65 -12.42 3.21 8.19
C ASP A 65 -11.60 1.90 8.10
N ARG A 66 -10.29 1.96 8.33
CA ARG A 66 -9.41 0.78 8.30
C ARG A 66 -9.45 0.00 9.59
N THR A 67 -9.48 0.70 10.72
CA THR A 67 -9.65 0.14 12.06
C THR A 67 -10.96 -0.63 12.15
N ALA A 68 -12.06 -0.04 11.66
CA ALA A 68 -13.37 -0.71 11.60
C ALA A 68 -13.41 -1.91 10.64
N LYS A 69 -12.64 -1.87 9.54
CA LYS A 69 -12.69 -2.89 8.47
C LYS A 69 -11.75 -4.07 8.67
N TYR A 70 -10.61 -3.88 9.33
CA TYR A 70 -9.58 -4.91 9.46
C TYR A 70 -9.40 -5.37 10.90
N SER A 71 -9.04 -4.46 11.80
CA SER A 71 -8.86 -4.76 13.22
C SER A 71 -8.73 -3.45 14.02
N PRO A 72 -9.29 -3.42 15.24
CA PRO A 72 -9.14 -2.28 16.14
C PRO A 72 -7.73 -2.10 16.70
N ASP A 73 -6.89 -3.14 16.70
CA ASP A 73 -5.60 -3.16 17.39
C ASP A 73 -4.41 -2.95 16.44
N VAL A 74 -4.41 -3.62 15.28
CA VAL A 74 -3.33 -3.48 14.29
C VAL A 74 -3.81 -3.84 12.90
N PHE A 75 -3.51 -3.01 11.91
CA PHE A 75 -3.80 -3.32 10.52
C PHE A 75 -2.62 -3.03 9.60
N ARG A 76 -2.52 -3.81 8.53
CA ARG A 76 -1.53 -3.59 7.48
C ARG A 76 -2.08 -2.73 6.35
N THR A 77 -1.30 -1.76 5.90
CA THR A 77 -1.61 -0.90 4.75
C THR A 77 -0.40 -0.69 3.86
N SER A 78 -0.64 -0.30 2.61
CA SER A 78 0.40 0.37 1.82
C SER A 78 0.08 1.86 1.74
N LEU A 79 1.07 2.70 2.03
CA LEU A 79 0.98 4.15 2.02
C LEU A 79 2.18 4.69 1.24
N LEU A 80 1.93 5.50 0.21
CA LEU A 80 2.95 6.08 -0.68
C LEU A 80 3.88 5.03 -1.34
N GLY A 81 3.38 3.82 -1.59
CA GLY A 81 4.16 2.73 -2.20
C GLY A 81 4.87 1.84 -1.18
N GLU A 82 5.04 2.32 0.05
CA GLU A 82 5.64 1.55 1.14
C GLU A 82 4.62 0.69 1.88
N ASP A 83 5.10 -0.39 2.48
CA ASP A 83 4.29 -1.31 3.29
C ASP A 83 4.42 -0.97 4.76
N MET A 84 3.30 -0.61 5.39
CA MET A 84 3.27 -0.14 6.77
C MET A 84 2.29 -0.96 7.62
N ALA A 85 2.70 -1.28 8.84
CA ALA A 85 1.81 -1.74 9.90
C ALA A 85 1.41 -0.53 10.76
N VAL A 86 0.11 -0.31 10.90
CA VAL A 86 -0.44 0.75 11.75
C VAL A 86 -0.98 0.10 13.01
N PHE A 87 -0.41 0.47 14.15
CA PHE A 87 -0.89 0.07 15.46
C PHE A 87 -1.90 1.10 15.94
N CYS A 88 -3.05 0.61 16.41
CA CYS A 88 -4.14 1.43 16.90
C CYS A 88 -4.35 1.16 18.39
N GLY A 89 -4.80 2.19 19.11
CA GLY A 89 -5.15 2.08 20.53
C GLY A 89 -3.97 2.09 21.51
N ALA A 90 -4.33 2.11 22.80
CA ALA A 90 -3.39 2.24 23.90
C ALA A 90 -2.43 1.04 24.03
N ALA A 91 -2.91 -0.18 23.73
CA ALA A 91 -2.08 -1.39 23.76
C ALA A 91 -0.99 -1.36 22.68
N GLY A 92 -1.33 -0.96 21.45
CA GLY A 92 -0.38 -0.81 20.35
C GLY A 92 0.67 0.27 20.62
N ASN A 93 0.25 1.43 21.11
CA ASN A 93 1.17 2.50 21.51
C ASN A 93 2.09 2.05 22.65
N LYS A 94 1.54 1.43 23.69
CA LYS A 94 2.35 0.86 24.78
C LYS A 94 3.34 -0.17 24.24
N PHE A 95 2.95 -1.04 23.32
CA PHE A 95 3.85 -2.01 22.69
C PHE A 95 5.00 -1.32 21.93
N LEU A 96 4.70 -0.32 21.09
CA LEU A 96 5.70 0.43 20.32
C LEU A 96 6.69 1.20 21.20
N PHE A 97 6.20 1.82 22.28
CA PHE A 97 7.02 2.71 23.12
C PHE A 97 7.65 2.00 24.35
N SER A 98 7.12 0.85 24.78
CA SER A 98 7.68 0.10 25.92
C SER A 98 9.03 -0.57 25.63
N GLY A 99 9.40 -0.72 24.35
CA GLY A 99 10.67 -1.32 23.93
C GLY A 99 11.82 -0.33 23.71
N GLN A 100 11.55 0.99 23.64
CA GLN A 100 12.57 1.99 23.27
C GLN A 100 13.66 2.19 24.33
N ASN A 101 13.47 1.66 25.54
CA ASN A 101 14.43 1.76 26.64
C ASN A 101 15.38 0.55 26.74
N LYS A 102 15.45 -0.32 25.72
CA LYS A 102 16.27 -1.55 25.74
C LYS A 102 17.52 -1.54 24.85
N TYR A 103 17.79 -0.46 24.13
CA TYR A 103 18.98 -0.31 23.27
C TYR A 103 19.63 1.08 23.38
N ILE A 104 19.77 1.60 24.61
CA ILE A 104 20.81 2.60 24.93
C ILE A 104 22.11 1.84 25.18
#